data_AF-A0A0Q0BV51-F1
#
_entry.id   AF-A0A0Q0BV51-F1
#
_cell.length_a   1.000
_cell.length_b   1.000
_cell.length_c   1.000
_cell.angle_alpha   90.00
_cell.angle_beta   90.00
_cell.angle_gamma   90.00
#
_symmetry.space_group_name_H-M   'P 1'
#
loop_
_entity.id
_entity.type
_entity.pdbx_description
1 polymer ?
#
loop_
_entity_poly.entity_id
_entity_poly.type
_entity_poly.pdbx_seq_one_letter_code
_entity_poly.pdbx_strand_id
1 'polypeptide(L)'
;MLKGAPLVTRPIRIRDLMLKRSTLSLGSAVLCGSFLVGGCANQLSQRSEHEERVERKLLEHTLQVDIGEPKTLELPQRRVRIHEHKSFEVTDFEVTRHYDRYTPYQPWREIYEIPLGAVAVVAGVGANVVNVIALGHLPDSMTRDWIHYGVAGLNPFMNAPSHGRAQQNLASIDEVQKDKRIENSTLPWNERPVMVKAGNETHEMSTDRNGILRLNLLDSPFAEQDLSRIIRIYINVEDDQDSAHANASLPISHSLRGKLLEAHALIYDDLEDDEVSQWVHRVKRLSDLGLEEEASELEQSLIELTRNDPQLQGEFLKSLARDAGRLVAVPAQSQ
;
A
#
# COMPACT_ATOMS: atom_id res chain seq x y z
N MET A 1 6.43 -61.02 -37.19
CA MET A 1 7.88 -60.84 -37.44
C MET A 1 8.55 -60.37 -36.16
N LEU A 2 9.56 -61.13 -35.71
CA LEU A 2 10.77 -60.82 -34.91
C LEU A 2 10.64 -59.87 -33.69
N LYS A 3 10.77 -60.30 -32.42
CA LYS A 3 11.92 -60.82 -31.64
C LYS A 3 13.16 -59.89 -31.55
N GLY A 4 13.51 -59.50 -30.31
CA GLY A 4 14.82 -59.81 -29.72
C GLY A 4 15.86 -58.69 -29.49
N ALA A 5 15.93 -58.19 -28.23
CA ALA A 5 17.11 -58.07 -27.34
C ALA A 5 18.41 -57.31 -27.82
N PRO A 6 19.48 -57.13 -26.99
CA PRO A 6 20.06 -55.83 -26.63
C PRO A 6 21.57 -55.65 -27.00
N LEU A 7 22.15 -54.45 -26.82
CA LEU A 7 23.61 -54.18 -26.93
C LEU A 7 23.99 -53.13 -25.86
N VAL A 8 24.70 -53.44 -24.77
CA VAL A 8 26.12 -53.78 -24.57
C VAL A 8 27.07 -52.56 -24.69
N THR A 9 27.85 -52.42 -23.61
CA THR A 9 28.90 -51.46 -23.25
C THR A 9 30.11 -51.40 -24.19
N ARG A 10 30.83 -50.25 -24.24
CA ARG A 10 32.29 -50.13 -23.96
C ARG A 10 32.86 -48.69 -24.13
N PRO A 11 34.05 -48.40 -23.53
CA PRO A 11 34.50 -47.06 -23.15
C PRO A 11 35.45 -46.40 -24.17
N ILE A 12 35.55 -45.07 -24.08
CA ILE A 12 36.53 -44.27 -24.81
C ILE A 12 37.87 -44.31 -24.06
N ARG A 13 38.87 -44.89 -24.72
CA ARG A 13 40.28 -44.91 -24.31
C ARG A 13 40.98 -43.73 -24.98
N ILE A 14 41.46 -42.75 -24.22
CA ILE A 14 42.48 -41.79 -24.68
C ILE A 14 43.78 -42.11 -23.93
N ARG A 15 44.84 -42.19 -24.73
CA ARG A 15 46.16 -42.74 -24.46
C ARG A 15 46.94 -41.92 -23.43
N ASP A 16 47.76 -42.65 -22.68
CA ASP A 16 48.93 -42.14 -21.96
C ASP A 16 49.84 -41.30 -22.88
N LEU A 17 50.34 -40.20 -22.32
CA LEU A 17 51.61 -39.61 -22.69
C LEU A 17 52.35 -39.25 -21.40
N MET A 18 53.20 -40.19 -20.96
CA MET A 18 54.23 -39.98 -19.95
C MET A 18 55.33 -39.06 -20.51
N LEU A 19 55.67 -37.99 -19.78
CA LEU A 19 56.99 -37.34 -19.72
C LEU A 19 56.86 -36.33 -18.56
N LYS A 20 57.73 -36.18 -17.56
CA LYS A 20 59.08 -36.67 -17.29
C LYS A 20 59.35 -36.35 -15.80
N ARG A 21 59.92 -37.29 -15.04
CA ARG A 21 60.37 -37.07 -13.65
C ARG A 21 61.68 -36.26 -13.67
N SER A 22 61.79 -35.18 -12.90
CA SER A 22 63.09 -34.61 -12.52
C SER A 22 62.99 -33.67 -11.30
N THR A 23 63.65 -34.12 -10.22
CA THR A 23 64.35 -33.36 -9.15
C THR A 23 63.58 -32.33 -8.30
N LEU A 24 63.14 -32.80 -7.11
CA LEU A 24 63.10 -32.00 -5.88
C LEU A 24 64.53 -31.80 -5.36
N SER A 25 64.92 -30.56 -5.05
CA SER A 25 65.76 -30.21 -3.89
C SER A 25 65.97 -28.69 -3.83
N LEU A 26 65.86 -28.13 -2.62
CA LEU A 26 66.24 -26.75 -2.21
C LEU A 26 65.34 -25.60 -2.69
N GLY A 27 64.24 -25.38 -1.97
CA GLY A 27 63.44 -24.15 -2.10
C GLY A 27 62.33 -23.92 -1.08
N SER A 28 62.24 -24.69 0.02
CA SER A 28 61.06 -24.63 0.92
C SER A 28 61.27 -23.92 2.26
N ALA A 29 62.33 -23.14 2.46
CA ALA A 29 62.61 -22.49 3.75
C ALA A 29 62.47 -20.95 3.75
N VAL A 30 62.09 -20.31 2.64
CA VAL A 30 61.93 -18.83 2.57
C VAL A 30 60.47 -18.39 2.35
N LEU A 31 59.54 -19.31 2.07
CA LEU A 31 58.13 -18.97 1.82
C LEU A 31 57.21 -19.02 3.05
N CYS A 32 57.69 -19.48 4.22
CA CYS A 32 56.87 -19.52 5.44
C CYS A 32 56.96 -18.25 6.30
N GLY A 33 57.89 -17.33 6.03
CA GLY A 33 58.03 -16.07 6.77
C GLY A 33 57.22 -14.89 6.22
N SER A 34 56.85 -14.92 4.94
CA SER A 34 56.17 -13.81 4.26
C SER A 34 54.64 -13.84 4.36
N PHE A 35 54.04 -14.95 4.77
CA PHE A 35 52.58 -15.05 4.95
C PHE A 35 52.07 -14.58 6.33
N LEU A 36 52.96 -14.27 7.28
CA LEU A 36 52.57 -13.77 8.61
C LEU A 36 52.63 -12.24 8.73
N VAL A 37 53.06 -11.51 7.69
CA VAL A 37 53.05 -10.03 7.65
C VAL A 37 51.88 -9.47 6.83
N GLY A 38 51.09 -10.35 6.20
CA GLY A 38 49.80 -9.99 5.60
C GLY A 38 48.68 -9.90 6.63
N GLY A 39 48.94 -9.29 7.79
CA GLY A 39 47.86 -8.92 8.72
C GLY A 39 46.97 -7.89 8.03
N CYS A 40 45.64 -8.05 8.16
CA CYS A 40 44.57 -7.19 7.67
C CYS A 40 44.87 -5.67 7.76
N ALA A 41 45.67 -5.16 6.83
CA ALA A 41 46.38 -3.89 6.92
C ALA A 41 45.57 -2.77 6.26
N ASN A 42 44.44 -2.42 6.88
CA ASN A 42 43.81 -1.09 6.95
C ASN A 42 42.38 -1.16 7.55
N GLN A 43 42.02 -2.31 8.14
CA GLN A 43 40.67 -2.56 8.60
C GLN A 43 40.43 -1.84 9.92
N LEU A 44 39.40 -1.00 9.93
CA LEU A 44 38.89 -0.33 11.11
C LEU A 44 37.86 -1.24 11.78
N SER A 45 37.54 -0.95 13.04
CA SER A 45 36.48 -1.67 13.77
C SER A 45 35.19 -1.69 12.96
N GLN A 46 34.63 -2.89 12.78
CA GLN A 46 33.38 -3.10 12.06
C GLN A 46 32.26 -2.28 12.72
N ARG A 47 31.36 -1.75 11.90
CA ARG A 47 30.16 -1.03 12.38
C ARG A 47 28.94 -1.87 12.03
N SER A 48 28.05 -2.05 13.00
CA SER A 48 26.75 -2.67 12.76
C SER A 48 25.65 -1.62 12.83
N GLU A 49 24.67 -1.73 11.94
CA GLU A 49 23.45 -0.93 11.95
C GLU A 49 22.25 -1.86 12.06
N HIS A 50 21.27 -1.44 12.86
CA HIS A 50 20.12 -2.23 13.22
C HIS A 50 18.86 -1.60 12.66
N GLU A 51 18.07 -2.40 11.96
CA GLU A 51 16.83 -1.98 11.30
C GLU A 51 15.72 -2.98 11.61
N GLU A 52 14.58 -2.48 12.09
CA GLU A 52 13.36 -3.26 12.22
C GLU A 52 12.58 -3.18 10.90
N ARG A 53 12.35 -4.33 10.27
CA ARG A 53 11.64 -4.43 8.99
C ARG A 53 10.39 -5.29 9.18
N VAL A 54 9.24 -4.77 8.79
CA VAL A 54 7.96 -5.50 8.80
C VAL A 54 7.59 -5.84 7.36
N GLU A 55 7.40 -7.13 7.08
CA GLU A 55 6.93 -7.61 5.79
C GLU A 55 5.47 -8.06 5.91
N ARG A 56 4.61 -7.59 4.99
CA ARG A 56 3.20 -7.96 4.94
C ARG A 56 2.90 -8.70 3.65
N LYS A 57 2.43 -9.93 3.77
CA LYS A 57 1.98 -10.74 2.64
C LYS A 57 0.47 -10.96 2.73
N LEU A 58 -0.26 -10.57 1.69
CA LEU A 58 -1.70 -10.83 1.60
C LEU A 58 -1.94 -12.35 1.49
N LEU A 59 -2.74 -12.91 2.40
CA LEU A 59 -3.14 -14.32 2.41
C LEU A 59 -4.50 -14.52 1.76
N GLU A 60 -5.46 -13.68 2.15
CA GLU A 60 -6.85 -13.78 1.72
C GLU A 60 -7.44 -12.39 1.56
N HIS A 61 -8.27 -12.24 0.53
CA HIS A 61 -9.00 -11.02 0.26
C HIS A 61 -10.40 -11.39 -0.21
N THR A 62 -11.41 -11.00 0.56
CA THR A 62 -12.82 -11.25 0.27
C THR A 62 -13.65 -9.97 0.35
N LEU A 63 -14.70 -9.90 -0.45
CA LEU A 63 -15.67 -8.81 -0.45
C LEU A 63 -17.00 -9.29 0.13
N GLN A 64 -17.67 -8.41 0.86
CA GLN A 64 -18.98 -8.68 1.44
C GLN A 64 -19.94 -7.55 1.11
N VAL A 65 -21.09 -7.90 0.52
CA VAL A 65 -22.16 -6.95 0.20
C VAL A 65 -23.33 -7.18 1.16
N ASP A 66 -23.61 -6.17 1.99
CA ASP A 66 -24.74 -6.14 2.91
C ASP A 66 -25.86 -5.27 2.33
N ILE A 67 -26.94 -5.93 1.90
CA ILE A 67 -28.12 -5.31 1.29
C ILE A 67 -29.09 -4.78 2.36
N GLY A 68 -28.89 -5.15 3.63
CA GLY A 68 -29.82 -4.89 4.73
C GLY A 68 -31.12 -5.69 4.63
N GLU A 69 -31.98 -5.49 5.63
CA GLU A 69 -33.33 -6.07 5.69
C GLU A 69 -34.39 -5.01 5.39
N PRO A 70 -35.56 -5.36 4.82
CA PRO A 70 -35.85 -6.65 4.20
C PRO A 70 -35.03 -6.86 2.92
N LYS A 71 -34.78 -8.13 2.56
CA LYS A 71 -34.10 -8.54 1.30
C LYS A 71 -34.91 -8.24 0.03
N THR A 72 -36.06 -7.61 0.15
CA THR A 72 -36.86 -7.05 -0.96
C THR A 72 -36.87 -5.53 -0.87
N LEU A 73 -36.88 -4.88 -2.02
CA LEU A 73 -36.99 -3.44 -2.11
C LEU A 73 -38.48 -3.04 -2.06
N GLU A 74 -38.86 -2.29 -1.02
CA GLU A 74 -40.23 -1.77 -0.81
C GLU A 74 -40.35 -0.26 -1.07
N LEU A 75 -39.22 0.45 -1.05
CA LEU A 75 -39.08 1.88 -1.37
C LEU A 75 -38.11 2.04 -2.54
N PRO A 76 -38.23 3.07 -3.38
CA PRO A 76 -37.35 3.29 -4.54
C PRO A 76 -35.87 3.39 -4.16
N GLN A 77 -35.60 3.83 -2.93
CA GLN A 77 -34.27 4.04 -2.39
C GLN A 77 -33.78 2.92 -1.46
N ARG A 78 -32.49 2.62 -1.53
CA ARG A 78 -31.79 1.68 -0.63
C ARG A 78 -30.32 2.04 -0.47
N ARG A 79 -29.84 1.89 0.77
CA ARG A 79 -28.41 1.97 1.09
C ARG A 79 -27.85 0.56 1.23
N VAL A 80 -26.85 0.22 0.43
CA VAL A 80 -26.14 -1.06 0.45
C VAL A 80 -24.74 -0.82 0.97
N ARG A 81 -24.31 -1.55 1.99
CA ARG A 81 -22.96 -1.40 2.57
C ARG A 81 -22.05 -2.50 2.04
N ILE A 82 -20.84 -2.13 1.65
CA ILE A 82 -19.86 -3.03 1.07
C ILE A 82 -18.58 -2.97 1.91
N HIS A 83 -18.11 -4.15 2.32
CA HIS A 83 -16.91 -4.32 3.12
C HIS A 83 -15.88 -5.17 2.38
N GLU A 84 -14.64 -4.81 2.59
CA GLU A 84 -13.46 -5.56 2.19
C GLU A 84 -12.85 -6.21 3.43
N HIS A 85 -12.58 -7.50 3.37
CA HIS A 85 -11.89 -8.25 4.41
C HIS A 85 -10.58 -8.78 3.85
N LYS A 86 -9.46 -8.37 4.45
CA LYS A 86 -8.11 -8.79 4.08
C LYS A 86 -7.43 -9.46 5.26
N SER A 87 -6.81 -10.61 5.02
CA SER A 87 -5.95 -11.30 5.97
C SER A 87 -4.51 -11.21 5.50
N PHE A 88 -3.62 -10.77 6.38
CA PHE A 88 -2.20 -10.59 6.11
C PHE A 88 -1.36 -11.48 7.01
N GLU A 89 -0.37 -12.13 6.43
CA GLU A 89 0.76 -12.70 7.16
C GLU A 89 1.78 -11.60 7.38
N VAL A 90 1.93 -11.19 8.65
CA VAL A 90 2.87 -10.15 9.07
C VAL A 90 4.08 -10.84 9.68
N THR A 91 5.24 -10.60 9.09
CA THR A 91 6.52 -11.14 9.56
C THR A 91 7.44 -9.99 9.97
N ASP A 92 7.87 -10.02 11.22
CA ASP A 92 8.78 -9.01 11.76
C ASP A 92 10.22 -9.54 11.66
N PHE A 93 11.09 -8.74 11.05
CA PHE A 93 12.50 -9.03 10.88
C PHE A 93 13.33 -8.01 11.63
N GLU A 94 14.33 -8.51 12.34
CA GLU A 94 15.43 -7.72 12.88
C GLU A 94 16.61 -7.88 11.93
N VAL A 95 16.96 -6.80 11.23
CA VAL A 95 18.01 -6.79 10.23
C VAL A 95 19.23 -6.08 10.80
N THR A 96 20.34 -6.81 10.95
CA THR A 96 21.63 -6.24 11.35
C THR A 96 22.56 -6.21 10.14
N ARG A 97 22.90 -5.01 9.67
CA ARG A 97 23.86 -4.81 8.59
C ARG A 97 25.24 -4.59 9.19
N HIS A 98 26.20 -5.43 8.81
CA HIS A 98 27.59 -5.29 9.20
C HIS A 98 28.39 -4.63 8.08
N TYR A 99 29.11 -3.57 8.41
CA TYR A 99 29.93 -2.82 7.49
C TYR A 99 31.40 -2.99 7.82
N ASP A 100 32.15 -3.51 6.85
CA ASP A 100 33.60 -3.51 6.89
C ASP A 100 34.10 -2.11 6.56
N ARG A 101 34.92 -1.60 7.46
CA ARG A 101 35.49 -0.27 7.37
C ARG A 101 36.97 -0.39 7.06
N TYR A 102 37.46 0.36 6.09
CA TYR A 102 38.88 0.42 5.79
C TYR A 102 39.29 1.82 5.37
N THR A 103 40.56 2.14 5.56
CA THR A 103 41.15 3.36 4.98
C THR A 103 41.68 3.02 3.59
N PRO A 104 41.20 3.66 2.51
CA PRO A 104 41.70 3.38 1.17
C PRO A 104 43.17 3.77 1.02
N TYR A 105 43.93 2.94 0.31
CA TYR A 105 45.36 3.19 0.08
C TYR A 105 45.58 4.32 -0.93
N GLN A 106 46.51 5.21 -0.58
CA GLN A 106 46.90 6.39 -1.32
C GLN A 106 48.44 6.56 -1.30
N PRO A 107 49.16 6.03 -2.30
CA PRO A 107 50.64 6.02 -2.35
C PRO A 107 51.39 7.33 -2.07
N TRP A 108 50.82 8.49 -2.37
CA TRP A 108 51.46 9.79 -2.26
C TRP A 108 51.46 10.31 -0.82
N ARG A 109 50.66 9.70 0.06
CA ARG A 109 50.65 10.01 1.49
C ARG A 109 51.84 9.42 2.22
N GLU A 110 52.39 8.31 1.71
CA GLU A 110 53.55 7.63 2.28
C GLU A 110 54.77 8.56 2.42
N ILE A 111 54.85 9.61 1.58
CA ILE A 111 55.90 10.64 1.61
C ILE A 111 55.98 11.34 2.98
N TYR A 112 54.84 11.53 3.65
CA TYR A 112 54.79 12.17 4.97
C TYR A 112 54.33 11.22 6.08
N GLU A 113 53.57 10.16 5.78
CA GLU A 113 53.14 9.17 6.76
C GLU A 113 54.30 8.30 7.26
N ILE A 114 55.28 7.96 6.42
CA ILE A 114 56.48 7.20 6.84
C ILE A 114 57.37 8.03 7.79
N PRO A 115 57.77 9.28 7.47
CA PRO A 115 58.50 10.12 8.42
C PRO A 115 57.73 10.39 9.71
N LEU A 116 56.42 10.69 9.61
CA LEU A 116 55.60 10.94 10.79
C LEU A 116 55.42 9.67 11.63
N GLY A 117 55.30 8.51 10.99
CA GLY A 117 55.24 7.22 11.64
C GLY A 117 56.52 6.89 12.40
N ALA A 118 57.69 7.16 11.81
CA ALA A 118 58.99 7.01 12.48
C ALA A 118 59.07 7.87 13.75
N VAL A 119 58.64 9.13 13.67
CA VAL A 119 58.57 10.04 14.83
C VAL A 119 57.61 9.50 15.89
N ALA A 120 56.43 9.02 15.48
CA ALA A 120 55.43 8.46 16.38
C ALA A 120 55.92 7.20 17.13
N VAL A 121 56.67 6.31 16.46
CA VAL A 121 57.28 5.14 17.11
C VAL A 121 58.30 5.56 18.17
N VAL A 122 59.21 6.48 17.84
CA VAL A 122 60.24 6.95 18.79
C VAL A 122 59.59 7.63 20.00
N ALA A 123 58.62 8.51 19.75
CA ALA A 123 57.87 9.18 20.80
C ALA A 123 57.08 8.18 21.68
N GLY A 124 56.42 7.19 21.07
CA GLY A 124 55.68 6.15 21.80
C GLY A 124 56.58 5.23 22.63
N VAL A 125 57.76 4.84 22.12
CA VAL A 125 58.76 4.07 22.89
C VAL A 125 59.27 4.89 24.08
N GLY A 126 59.60 6.17 23.85
CA GLY A 126 60.01 7.09 24.92
C GLY A 126 58.91 7.24 25.98
N ALA A 127 57.66 7.42 25.56
CA ALA A 127 56.51 7.50 26.46
C ALA A 127 56.33 6.23 27.30
N ASN A 128 56.55 5.03 26.73
CA ASN A 128 56.50 3.79 27.50
C ASN A 128 57.61 3.68 28.54
N VAL A 129 58.84 4.10 28.23
CA VAL A 129 59.95 4.14 29.21
C VAL A 129 59.60 5.07 30.37
N VAL A 130 59.05 6.25 30.06
CA VAL A 130 58.54 7.19 31.08
C VAL A 130 57.38 6.58 31.86
N ASN A 131 56.48 5.83 31.21
CA ASN A 131 55.35 5.18 31.87
C ASN A 131 55.79 4.14 32.91
N VAL A 132 56.83 3.36 32.60
CA VAL A 132 57.41 2.38 33.53
C VAL A 132 57.97 3.08 34.76
N ILE A 133 58.64 4.23 34.58
CA ILE A 133 59.16 5.05 35.68
C ILE A 133 58.00 5.69 36.47
N ALA A 134 56.95 6.11 35.77
CA ALA A 134 55.74 6.70 36.33
C ALA A 134 54.72 5.67 36.85
N LEU A 135 55.11 4.41 37.05
CA LEU A 135 54.26 3.34 37.60
C LEU A 135 52.93 3.11 36.86
N GLY A 136 52.88 3.38 35.56
CA GLY A 136 51.70 3.09 34.73
C GLY A 136 50.63 4.19 34.69
N HIS A 137 50.93 5.43 35.13
CA HIS A 137 49.94 6.51 35.17
C HIS A 137 49.76 7.26 33.83
N LEU A 138 50.47 6.89 32.75
CA LEU A 138 50.28 7.53 31.45
C LEU A 138 49.10 6.90 30.67
N PRO A 139 48.29 7.73 29.97
CA PRO A 139 47.22 7.23 29.13
C PRO A 139 47.71 6.34 27.98
N ASP A 140 46.91 5.32 27.64
CA ASP A 140 47.17 4.43 26.49
C ASP A 140 47.28 5.19 25.16
N SER A 141 46.61 6.34 25.05
CA SER A 141 46.67 7.22 23.90
C SER A 141 48.04 7.86 23.67
N MET A 142 48.95 7.87 24.65
CA MET A 142 50.32 8.39 24.52
C MET A 142 51.37 7.29 24.40
N THR A 143 51.05 6.07 24.83
CA THR A 143 51.99 4.96 24.89
C THR A 143 51.73 3.94 23.79
N ARG A 144 50.50 3.42 23.69
CA ARG A 144 50.15 2.32 22.78
C ARG A 144 49.68 2.82 21.42
N ASP A 145 48.82 3.84 21.41
CA ASP A 145 48.22 4.33 20.17
C ASP A 145 49.25 4.99 19.25
N TRP A 146 50.26 5.66 19.81
CA TRP A 146 51.35 6.27 19.04
C TRP A 146 52.27 5.23 18.40
N ILE A 147 52.56 4.14 19.12
CA ILE A 147 53.33 3.02 18.56
C ILE A 147 52.51 2.35 17.45
N HIS A 148 51.22 2.08 17.67
CA HIS A 148 50.37 1.44 16.67
C HIS A 148 50.21 2.30 15.41
N TYR A 149 49.94 3.60 15.58
CA TYR A 149 49.90 4.56 14.48
C TYR A 149 51.25 4.66 13.77
N GLY A 150 52.35 4.71 14.54
CA GLY A 150 53.70 4.82 14.01
C GLY A 150 54.12 3.60 13.18
N VAL A 151 53.87 2.40 13.68
CA VAL A 151 54.14 1.15 12.97
C VAL A 151 53.27 1.04 11.71
N ALA A 152 51.99 1.45 11.78
CA ALA A 152 51.12 1.48 10.61
C ALA A 152 51.59 2.47 9.55
N GLY A 153 52.04 3.67 9.96
CA GLY A 153 52.56 4.70 9.05
C GLY A 153 53.93 4.38 8.44
N LEU A 154 54.72 3.49 9.06
CA LEU A 154 56.00 3.02 8.51
C LEU A 154 55.84 1.97 7.39
N ASN A 155 54.63 1.44 7.18
CA ASN A 155 54.39 0.41 6.18
C ASN A 155 54.15 1.04 4.80
N PRO A 156 55.07 0.88 3.83
CA PRO A 156 54.95 1.52 2.51
C PRO A 156 53.82 0.94 1.64
N PHE A 157 53.10 -0.06 2.12
CA PHE A 157 51.98 -0.70 1.44
C PHE A 157 50.64 -0.47 2.16
N MET A 158 50.60 0.36 3.21
CA MET A 158 49.39 0.66 3.98
C MET A 158 49.45 2.09 4.55
N ASN A 159 48.45 2.92 4.22
CA ASN A 159 48.30 4.20 4.91
C ASN A 159 47.84 4.02 6.35
N ALA A 160 48.16 4.98 7.22
CA ALA A 160 47.75 4.97 8.62
C ALA A 160 46.20 4.99 8.78
N PRO A 161 45.63 4.20 9.72
CA PRO A 161 44.18 4.13 9.95
C PRO A 161 43.57 5.50 10.27
N SER A 162 42.42 5.82 9.66
CA SER A 162 41.76 7.12 9.86
C SER A 162 40.25 7.05 9.72
N HIS A 163 39.52 7.37 10.80
CA HIS A 163 38.05 7.36 10.80
C HIS A 163 37.44 8.37 9.82
N GLY A 164 38.04 9.56 9.65
CA GLY A 164 37.56 10.58 8.71
C GLY A 164 37.78 10.24 7.23
N ARG A 165 38.55 9.17 6.94
CA ARG A 165 38.85 8.68 5.59
C ARG A 165 38.30 7.27 5.35
N ALA A 166 37.57 6.74 6.33
CA ALA A 166 37.08 5.38 6.28
C ALA A 166 36.01 5.26 5.20
N GLN A 167 36.19 4.32 4.28
CA GLN A 167 35.12 3.84 3.44
C GLN A 167 34.39 2.70 4.16
N GLN A 168 33.11 2.54 3.85
CA GLN A 168 32.26 1.49 4.41
C GLN A 168 31.75 0.63 3.27
N ASN A 169 32.00 -0.66 3.32
CA ASN A 169 31.40 -1.63 2.42
C ASN A 169 30.52 -2.57 3.23
N LEU A 170 29.34 -2.89 2.69
CA LEU A 170 28.47 -3.88 3.30
C LEU A 170 29.18 -5.23 3.27
N ALA A 171 29.47 -5.77 4.45
CA ALA A 171 30.17 -7.04 4.61
C ALA A 171 29.18 -8.20 4.68
N SER A 172 28.16 -8.07 5.53
CA SER A 172 27.09 -9.04 5.67
C SER A 172 25.80 -8.40 6.13
N ILE A 173 24.69 -9.09 5.86
CA ILE A 173 23.39 -8.80 6.43
C ILE A 173 23.00 -10.04 7.22
N ASP A 174 22.71 -9.87 8.50
CA ASP A 174 22.08 -10.88 9.33
C ASP A 174 20.60 -10.53 9.49
N GLU A 175 19.73 -11.45 9.09
CA GLU A 175 18.28 -11.27 9.18
C GLU A 175 17.71 -12.31 10.14
N VAL A 176 17.17 -11.84 11.26
CA VAL A 176 16.53 -12.69 12.25
C VAL A 176 15.04 -12.43 12.22
N GLN A 177 14.28 -13.46 11.82
CA GLN A 177 12.83 -13.43 11.96
C GLN A 177 12.45 -13.48 13.45
N LYS A 178 11.76 -12.45 13.95
CA LYS A 178 11.36 -12.33 15.36
C LYS A 178 10.01 -12.95 15.62
N ASP A 179 9.03 -12.56 14.81
CA ASP A 179 7.64 -12.93 15.00
C ASP A 179 6.95 -13.17 13.66
N LYS A 180 5.89 -13.96 13.71
CA LYS A 180 5.02 -14.25 12.59
C LYS A 180 3.58 -14.37 13.08
N ARG A 181 2.71 -13.49 12.60
CA ARG A 181 1.29 -13.47 13.00
C ARG A 181 0.38 -13.21 11.82
N ILE A 182 -0.88 -13.57 12.00
CA ILE A 182 -1.96 -13.26 11.05
C ILE A 182 -2.69 -12.02 11.57
N GLU A 183 -2.82 -11.00 10.72
CA GLU A 183 -3.56 -9.78 10.99
C GLU A 183 -4.76 -9.71 10.05
N ASN A 184 -5.95 -9.52 10.62
CA ASN A 184 -7.18 -9.38 9.84
C ASN A 184 -7.61 -7.91 9.84
N SER A 185 -7.95 -7.40 8.67
CA SER A 185 -8.40 -6.03 8.45
C SER A 185 -9.76 -6.04 7.76
N THR A 186 -10.70 -5.27 8.29
CA THR A 186 -12.00 -5.03 7.67
C THR A 186 -12.10 -3.55 7.34
N LEU A 187 -12.21 -3.23 6.05
CA LEU A 187 -12.28 -1.85 5.56
C LEU A 187 -13.57 -1.63 4.78
N PRO A 188 -14.11 -0.41 4.77
CA PRO A 188 -15.18 -0.07 3.82
C PRO A 188 -14.63 -0.10 2.39
N TRP A 189 -15.48 -0.50 1.44
CA TRP A 189 -15.20 -0.33 0.01
C TRP A 189 -15.29 1.16 -0.35
N ASN A 190 -14.27 1.93 -0.03
CA ASN A 190 -14.31 3.39 0.03
C ASN A 190 -14.11 4.03 -1.35
N GLU A 191 -15.08 4.81 -1.83
CA GLU A 191 -14.97 5.60 -3.08
C GLU A 191 -14.56 4.74 -4.30
N ARG A 192 -14.99 3.47 -4.31
CA ARG A 192 -14.66 2.48 -5.35
C ARG A 192 -15.87 2.13 -6.23
N PRO A 193 -15.64 1.73 -7.49
CA PRO A 193 -16.70 1.38 -8.41
C PRO A 193 -17.43 0.09 -8.01
N VAL A 194 -18.69 0.01 -8.42
CA VAL A 194 -19.61 -1.09 -8.22
C VAL A 194 -20.48 -1.19 -9.47
N MET A 195 -20.56 -2.37 -10.07
CA MET A 195 -21.40 -2.61 -11.23
C MET A 195 -22.82 -2.96 -10.77
N VAL A 196 -23.78 -2.12 -11.15
CA VAL A 196 -25.19 -2.31 -10.82
C VAL A 196 -25.97 -2.58 -12.10
N LYS A 197 -26.58 -3.76 -12.17
CA LYS A 197 -27.43 -4.17 -13.29
C LYS A 197 -28.90 -4.10 -12.90
N ALA A 198 -29.67 -3.34 -13.66
CA ALA A 198 -31.12 -3.20 -13.53
C ALA A 198 -31.77 -3.51 -14.87
N GLY A 199 -32.67 -4.49 -14.90
CA GLY A 199 -33.25 -4.97 -16.16
C GLY A 199 -32.16 -5.50 -17.12
N ASN A 200 -32.03 -4.85 -18.27
CA ASN A 200 -31.05 -5.20 -19.30
C ASN A 200 -29.81 -4.30 -19.29
N GLU A 201 -29.83 -3.22 -18.52
CA GLU A 201 -28.77 -2.22 -18.50
C GLU A 201 -27.86 -2.42 -17.30
N THR A 202 -26.58 -2.11 -17.48
CA THR A 202 -25.57 -2.19 -16.43
C THR A 202 -24.89 -0.85 -16.33
N HIS A 203 -24.87 -0.29 -15.13
CA HIS A 203 -24.28 1.00 -14.83
C HIS A 203 -23.16 0.84 -13.82
N GLU A 204 -22.11 1.62 -14.00
CA GLU A 204 -21.06 1.75 -13.01
C GLU A 204 -21.45 2.84 -12.02
N MET A 205 -21.49 2.50 -10.74
CA MET A 205 -21.76 3.43 -9.64
C MET A 205 -20.61 3.41 -8.65
N SER A 206 -20.47 4.47 -7.85
CA SER A 206 -19.45 4.53 -6.80
C SER A 206 -20.07 4.48 -5.41
N THR A 207 -19.28 3.94 -4.49
CA THR A 207 -19.56 3.97 -3.05
C THR A 207 -19.10 5.28 -2.42
N ASP A 208 -19.66 5.63 -1.27
CA ASP A 208 -19.14 6.74 -0.46
C ASP A 208 -17.91 6.33 0.38
N ARG A 209 -17.41 7.27 1.19
CA ARG A 209 -16.26 7.06 2.08
C ARG A 209 -16.42 5.94 3.09
N ASN A 210 -17.66 5.58 3.40
CA ASN A 210 -18.01 4.55 4.37
C ASN A 210 -18.37 3.23 3.68
N GLY A 211 -18.14 3.11 2.37
CA GLY A 211 -18.48 1.93 1.59
C GLY A 211 -19.97 1.76 1.37
N ILE A 212 -20.73 2.86 1.36
CA ILE A 212 -22.18 2.82 1.14
C ILE A 212 -22.48 3.18 -0.30
N LEU A 213 -23.09 2.24 -1.02
CA LEU A 213 -23.72 2.44 -2.31
C LEU A 213 -25.16 2.93 -2.08
N ARG A 214 -25.49 4.07 -2.67
CA ARG A 214 -26.86 4.63 -2.64
C ARG A 214 -27.55 4.26 -3.93
N LEU A 215 -28.64 3.51 -3.81
CA LEU A 215 -29.50 3.15 -4.93
C LEU A 215 -30.77 3.98 -4.81
N ASN A 216 -31.17 4.63 -5.90
CA ASN A 216 -32.51 5.21 -6.06
C ASN A 216 -33.00 4.90 -7.47
N LEU A 217 -34.09 4.14 -7.57
CA LEU A 217 -34.66 3.74 -8.87
C LEU A 217 -35.34 4.89 -9.61
N LEU A 218 -35.65 6.00 -8.92
CA LEU A 218 -36.25 7.19 -9.50
C LEU A 218 -35.21 8.26 -9.87
N ASP A 219 -33.91 7.98 -9.68
CA ASP A 219 -32.81 8.85 -10.11
C ASP A 219 -32.07 8.28 -11.32
N SER A 220 -31.32 9.14 -12.02
CA SER A 220 -30.34 8.71 -13.02
C SER A 220 -29.29 7.80 -12.37
N PRO A 221 -28.87 6.70 -13.04
CA PRO A 221 -29.22 6.32 -14.41
C PRO A 221 -30.50 5.46 -14.53
N PHE A 222 -31.13 5.09 -13.41
CA PHE A 222 -32.24 4.13 -13.42
C PHE A 222 -33.55 4.71 -13.96
N ALA A 223 -33.81 5.99 -13.73
CA ALA A 223 -35.02 6.66 -14.21
C ALA A 223 -35.08 6.84 -15.75
N GLU A 224 -33.96 6.70 -16.45
CA GLU A 224 -33.87 6.90 -17.90
C GLU A 224 -34.31 5.66 -18.70
N GLN A 225 -34.40 4.50 -18.06
CA GLN A 225 -34.82 3.24 -18.67
C GLN A 225 -36.27 2.87 -18.32
N ASP A 226 -36.79 1.86 -19.01
CA ASP A 226 -38.15 1.34 -18.78
C ASP A 226 -38.25 0.63 -17.42
N LEU A 227 -38.69 1.37 -16.39
CA LEU A 227 -38.88 0.89 -15.01
C LEU A 227 -39.81 -0.33 -14.92
N SER A 228 -40.72 -0.53 -15.88
CA SER A 228 -41.65 -1.68 -15.88
C SER A 228 -40.92 -3.03 -16.00
N ARG A 229 -39.70 -3.01 -16.58
CA ARG A 229 -38.87 -4.20 -16.80
C ARG A 229 -37.94 -4.50 -15.64
N ILE A 230 -37.82 -3.58 -14.68
CA ILE A 230 -36.92 -3.76 -13.54
C ILE A 230 -37.65 -4.59 -12.47
N ILE A 231 -37.25 -5.84 -12.36
CA ILE A 231 -37.79 -6.79 -11.36
C ILE A 231 -36.81 -7.01 -10.21
N ARG A 232 -35.52 -6.81 -10.49
CA ARG A 232 -34.42 -7.09 -9.58
C ARG A 232 -33.21 -6.25 -9.97
N ILE A 233 -32.49 -5.81 -8.95
CA ILE A 233 -31.19 -5.17 -9.08
C ILE A 233 -30.12 -6.21 -8.76
N TYR A 234 -29.10 -6.34 -9.62
CA TYR A 234 -27.92 -7.14 -9.34
C TYR A 234 -26.76 -6.20 -9.06
N ILE A 235 -26.01 -6.49 -8.00
CA ILE A 235 -24.87 -5.69 -7.54
C ILE A 235 -23.67 -6.61 -7.62
N ASN A 236 -22.71 -6.26 -8.48
CA ASN A 236 -21.44 -6.95 -8.61
C ASN A 236 -20.32 -6.01 -8.19
N VAL A 237 -19.51 -6.46 -7.24
CA VAL A 237 -18.33 -5.75 -6.76
C VAL A 237 -17.12 -6.61 -7.10
N GLU A 238 -16.11 -6.01 -7.70
CA GLU A 238 -14.88 -6.70 -8.10
C GLU A 238 -13.68 -5.81 -7.80
N ASP A 239 -12.63 -6.39 -7.22
CA ASP A 239 -11.33 -5.76 -7.08
C ASP A 239 -10.45 -6.12 -8.27
N ASP A 240 -10.02 -5.08 -8.99
CA ASP A 240 -9.17 -5.13 -10.17
C ASP A 240 -7.75 -5.66 -9.87
N GLN A 241 -7.28 -5.55 -8.63
CA GLN A 241 -5.92 -5.93 -8.25
C GLN A 241 -5.79 -7.43 -7.95
N ASP A 242 -6.80 -8.01 -7.28
CA ASP A 242 -6.67 -9.33 -6.64
C ASP A 242 -7.79 -10.32 -6.99
N SER A 243 -8.67 -10.01 -7.97
CA SER A 243 -9.81 -10.85 -8.42
C SER A 243 -10.90 -11.13 -7.38
N ALA A 244 -10.81 -10.51 -6.20
CA ALA A 244 -11.83 -10.61 -5.16
C ALA A 244 -13.15 -10.04 -5.68
N HIS A 245 -14.22 -10.82 -5.60
CA HIS A 245 -15.52 -10.41 -6.10
C HIS A 245 -16.64 -10.82 -5.15
N ALA A 246 -17.72 -10.05 -5.16
CA ALA A 246 -18.94 -10.34 -4.43
C ALA A 246 -20.16 -9.94 -5.24
N ASN A 247 -21.19 -10.77 -5.15
CA ASN A 247 -22.44 -10.58 -5.86
C ASN A 247 -23.61 -10.55 -4.89
N ALA A 248 -24.54 -9.65 -5.15
CA ALA A 248 -25.75 -9.44 -4.38
C ALA A 248 -26.92 -9.22 -5.33
N SER A 249 -28.12 -9.61 -4.89
CA SER A 249 -29.33 -9.43 -5.69
C SER A 249 -30.47 -8.92 -4.83
N LEU A 250 -31.10 -7.83 -5.25
CA LEU A 250 -32.17 -7.15 -4.55
C LEU A 250 -33.45 -7.18 -5.39
N PRO A 251 -34.38 -8.13 -5.15
CA PRO A 251 -35.68 -8.15 -5.80
C PRO A 251 -36.54 -6.93 -5.41
N ILE A 252 -37.32 -6.43 -6.36
CA ILE A 252 -38.24 -5.31 -6.18
C ILE A 252 -39.63 -5.87 -5.89
N SER A 253 -40.30 -5.34 -4.87
CA SER A 253 -41.64 -5.81 -4.51
C SER A 253 -42.67 -5.45 -5.57
N HIS A 254 -43.73 -6.25 -5.67
CA HIS A 254 -44.78 -6.02 -6.65
C HIS A 254 -45.49 -4.67 -6.43
N SER A 255 -45.71 -4.30 -5.16
CA SER A 255 -46.28 -3.01 -4.78
C SER A 255 -45.40 -1.85 -5.25
N LEU A 256 -44.08 -1.93 -5.01
CA LEU A 256 -43.16 -0.88 -5.42
C LEU A 256 -43.11 -0.72 -6.94
N ARG A 257 -43.10 -1.81 -7.72
CA ARG A 257 -43.10 -1.71 -9.20
C ARG A 257 -44.28 -0.92 -9.76
N GLY A 258 -45.47 -1.08 -9.17
CA GLY A 258 -46.63 -0.28 -9.55
C GLY A 258 -46.46 1.20 -9.21
N LYS A 259 -45.94 1.49 -8.02
CA LYS A 259 -45.66 2.86 -7.57
C LYS A 259 -44.59 3.55 -8.40
N LEU A 260 -43.53 2.84 -8.81
CA LEU A 260 -42.42 3.40 -9.59
C LEU A 260 -42.89 3.96 -10.93
N LEU A 261 -43.78 3.25 -11.64
CA LEU A 261 -44.32 3.71 -12.92
C LEU A 261 -45.17 4.96 -12.77
N GLU A 262 -46.02 4.99 -11.74
CA GLU A 262 -46.85 6.16 -11.46
C GLU A 262 -45.99 7.35 -11.01
N ALA A 263 -45.03 7.13 -10.11
CA ALA A 263 -44.14 8.16 -9.61
C ALA A 263 -43.26 8.76 -10.72
N HIS A 264 -42.75 7.93 -11.63
CA HIS A 264 -41.93 8.39 -12.74
C HIS A 264 -42.68 9.38 -13.63
N ALA A 265 -43.93 9.08 -14.01
CA ALA A 265 -44.77 10.01 -14.77
C ALA A 265 -45.02 11.32 -14.00
N LEU A 266 -45.31 11.24 -12.70
CA LEU A 266 -45.56 12.44 -11.88
C LEU A 266 -44.32 13.37 -11.79
N ILE A 267 -43.12 12.78 -11.76
CA ILE A 267 -41.84 13.52 -11.60
C ILE A 267 -41.33 14.06 -12.94
N TYR A 268 -41.41 13.27 -14.01
CA TYR A 268 -40.71 13.55 -15.26
C TYR A 268 -41.60 14.01 -16.42
N ASP A 269 -42.93 13.89 -16.34
CA ASP A 269 -43.81 14.50 -17.33
C ASP A 269 -43.66 16.03 -17.28
N ASP A 270 -43.78 16.68 -18.44
CA ASP A 270 -43.56 18.13 -18.60
C ASP A 270 -44.34 18.95 -17.55
N LEU A 271 -43.64 19.90 -16.93
CA LEU A 271 -44.15 20.75 -15.86
C LEU A 271 -44.46 22.17 -16.35
N GLU A 272 -43.92 22.60 -17.50
CA GLU A 272 -43.99 24.00 -17.94
C GLU A 272 -45.38 24.40 -18.43
N ASP A 273 -46.13 23.47 -19.02
CA ASP A 273 -47.49 23.68 -19.51
C ASP A 273 -48.58 23.38 -18.46
N ASP A 274 -48.19 22.92 -17.27
CA ASP A 274 -49.11 22.48 -16.22
C ASP A 274 -49.64 23.65 -15.35
N GLU A 275 -50.89 23.53 -14.90
CA GLU A 275 -51.47 24.46 -13.95
C GLU A 275 -51.00 24.18 -12.51
N VAL A 276 -51.05 25.20 -11.64
CA VAL A 276 -50.74 25.08 -10.20
C VAL A 276 -51.50 23.91 -9.52
N SER A 277 -52.74 23.68 -9.96
CA SER A 277 -53.58 22.58 -9.45
C SER A 277 -52.98 21.20 -9.75
N GLN A 278 -52.37 21.03 -10.93
CA GLN A 278 -51.71 19.79 -11.35
C GLN A 278 -50.39 19.59 -10.61
N TRP A 279 -49.61 20.64 -10.41
CA TRP A 279 -48.39 20.57 -9.59
C TRP A 279 -48.68 20.10 -8.16
N VAL A 280 -49.69 20.69 -7.52
CA VAL A 280 -50.12 20.30 -6.17
C VAL A 280 -50.66 18.87 -6.15
N HIS A 281 -51.41 18.47 -7.19
CA HIS A 281 -51.84 17.08 -7.34
C HIS A 281 -50.65 16.11 -7.43
N ARG A 282 -49.62 16.42 -8.22
CA ARG A 282 -48.42 15.57 -8.37
C ARG A 282 -47.71 15.38 -7.03
N VAL A 283 -47.43 16.47 -6.30
CA VAL A 283 -46.79 16.40 -4.96
C VAL A 283 -47.63 15.59 -3.98
N LYS A 284 -48.94 15.87 -3.92
CA LYS A 284 -49.86 15.11 -3.06
C LYS A 284 -49.87 13.63 -3.41
N ARG A 285 -49.93 13.31 -4.71
CA ARG A 285 -50.03 11.93 -5.17
C ARG A 285 -48.77 11.14 -4.85
N LEU A 286 -47.58 11.73 -4.97
CA LEU A 286 -46.32 11.10 -4.52
C LEU A 286 -46.35 10.81 -3.02
N SER A 287 -46.82 11.75 -2.20
CA SER A 287 -46.97 11.54 -0.74
C SER A 287 -48.00 10.43 -0.43
N ASP A 288 -49.14 10.39 -1.13
CA ASP A 288 -50.14 9.33 -1.00
C ASP A 288 -49.59 7.94 -1.38
N LEU A 289 -48.62 7.87 -2.30
CA LEU A 289 -47.90 6.65 -2.65
C LEU A 289 -46.86 6.23 -1.58
N GLY A 290 -46.62 7.08 -0.58
CA GLY A 290 -45.59 6.89 0.46
C GLY A 290 -44.18 7.26 0.01
N LEU A 291 -44.06 8.08 -1.04
CA LEU A 291 -42.82 8.56 -1.64
C LEU A 291 -42.55 9.99 -1.17
N GLU A 292 -42.31 10.13 0.13
CA GLU A 292 -42.24 11.44 0.80
C GLU A 292 -40.97 12.22 0.43
N GLU A 293 -39.86 11.53 0.17
CA GLU A 293 -38.61 12.17 -0.26
C GLU A 293 -38.78 12.77 -1.65
N GLU A 294 -39.31 11.98 -2.60
CA GLU A 294 -39.57 12.40 -3.96
C GLU A 294 -40.64 13.50 -4.03
N ALA A 295 -41.69 13.40 -3.20
CA ALA A 295 -42.68 14.47 -3.08
C ALA A 295 -42.04 15.79 -2.62
N SER A 296 -41.04 15.72 -1.74
CA SER A 296 -40.36 16.89 -1.17
C SER A 296 -39.33 17.47 -2.14
N GLU A 297 -38.65 16.64 -2.91
CA GLU A 297 -37.79 17.06 -4.02
C GLU A 297 -38.60 17.74 -5.13
N LEU A 298 -39.75 17.17 -5.52
CA LEU A 298 -40.64 17.80 -6.50
C LEU A 298 -41.17 19.14 -6.00
N GLU A 299 -41.59 19.21 -4.73
CA GLU A 299 -42.01 20.47 -4.10
C GLU A 299 -40.90 21.54 -4.17
N GLN A 300 -39.67 21.17 -3.79
CA GLN A 300 -38.52 22.08 -3.84
C GLN A 300 -38.21 22.53 -5.27
N SER A 301 -38.25 21.63 -6.24
CA SER A 301 -38.07 21.93 -7.67
C SER A 301 -39.12 22.94 -8.17
N LEU A 302 -40.39 22.76 -7.80
CA LEU A 302 -41.48 23.68 -8.16
C LEU A 302 -41.34 25.05 -7.48
N ILE A 303 -40.86 25.10 -6.23
CA ILE A 303 -40.52 26.36 -5.54
C ILE A 303 -39.41 27.09 -6.30
N GLU A 304 -38.40 26.38 -6.77
CA GLU A 304 -37.30 26.94 -7.55
C GLU A 304 -37.74 27.43 -8.92
N LEU A 305 -38.60 26.66 -9.62
CA LEU A 305 -39.18 27.02 -10.91
C LEU A 305 -40.01 28.31 -10.82
N THR A 306 -40.81 28.46 -9.77
CA THR A 306 -41.67 29.62 -9.54
C THR A 306 -40.97 30.82 -8.89
N ARG A 307 -39.67 30.70 -8.57
CA ARG A 307 -38.92 31.72 -7.80
C ARG A 307 -38.94 33.13 -8.40
N ASN A 308 -39.05 33.24 -9.72
CA ASN A 308 -39.03 34.52 -10.43
C ASN A 308 -40.42 35.16 -10.59
N ASP A 309 -41.50 34.48 -10.19
CA ASP A 309 -42.86 34.99 -10.20
C ASP A 309 -43.49 34.87 -8.80
N PRO A 310 -43.42 35.94 -7.97
CA PRO A 310 -43.95 35.92 -6.61
C PRO A 310 -45.46 35.69 -6.51
N GLN A 311 -46.24 36.03 -7.54
CA GLN A 311 -47.69 35.81 -7.53
C GLN A 311 -47.99 34.33 -7.71
N LEU A 312 -47.39 33.72 -8.73
CA LEU A 312 -47.52 32.29 -9.03
C LEU A 312 -47.00 31.44 -7.88
N GLN A 313 -45.84 31.79 -7.32
CA GLN A 313 -45.27 31.10 -6.16
C GLN A 313 -46.21 31.19 -4.94
N GLY A 314 -46.77 32.37 -4.65
CA GLY A 314 -47.71 32.54 -3.55
C GLY A 314 -49.00 31.72 -3.72
N GLU A 315 -49.52 31.64 -4.94
CA GLU A 315 -50.67 30.79 -5.28
C GLU A 315 -50.36 29.31 -5.08
N PHE A 316 -49.20 28.85 -5.59
CA PHE A 316 -48.73 27.49 -5.41
C PHE A 316 -48.59 27.10 -3.93
N LEU A 317 -47.87 27.88 -3.13
CA LEU A 317 -47.66 27.57 -1.71
C LEU A 317 -48.97 27.53 -0.92
N LYS A 318 -49.91 28.43 -1.24
CA LYS A 318 -51.23 28.45 -0.61
C LYS A 318 -52.06 27.23 -0.99
N SER A 319 -52.02 26.84 -2.26
CA SER A 319 -52.72 25.66 -2.77
C SER A 319 -52.12 24.37 -2.18
N LEU A 320 -50.79 24.28 -2.12
CA LEU A 320 -50.06 23.15 -1.54
C LEU A 320 -50.40 22.94 -0.05
N ALA A 321 -50.40 24.02 0.74
CA ALA A 321 -50.76 23.96 2.15
C ALA A 321 -52.22 23.54 2.37
N ARG A 322 -53.13 23.95 1.48
CA ARG A 322 -54.55 23.64 1.57
C ARG A 322 -54.87 22.20 1.15
N ASP A 323 -54.35 21.77 0.01
CA ASP A 323 -54.84 20.57 -0.68
C ASP A 323 -53.95 19.34 -0.46
N ALA A 324 -52.65 19.55 -0.22
CA ALA A 324 -51.67 18.50 0.09
C ALA A 324 -51.30 18.44 1.58
N GLY A 325 -51.70 19.42 2.40
CA GLY A 325 -51.44 19.43 3.85
C GLY A 325 -49.97 19.59 4.23
N ARG A 326 -49.12 20.07 3.31
CA ARG A 326 -47.69 20.33 3.54
C ARG A 326 -47.49 21.64 4.31
N LEU A 327 -46.64 21.63 5.32
CA LEU A 327 -46.30 22.83 6.10
C LEU A 327 -45.18 23.60 5.41
N VAL A 328 -45.55 24.51 4.49
CA VAL A 328 -44.57 25.41 3.88
C VAL A 328 -44.34 26.61 4.80
N ALA A 329 -43.08 26.88 5.14
CA ALA A 329 -42.70 28.15 5.74
C ALA A 329 -42.88 29.26 4.70
N VAL A 330 -44.05 29.92 4.69
CA VAL A 330 -44.28 31.12 3.87
C VAL A 330 -43.24 32.18 4.30
N PRO A 331 -42.34 32.62 3.41
CA PRO A 331 -41.43 33.70 3.74
C PRO A 331 -42.28 34.93 4.09
N ALA A 332 -42.01 35.55 5.25
CA ALA A 332 -42.70 36.75 5.67
C ALA A 332 -42.57 37.81 4.57
N GLN A 333 -43.70 38.23 3.99
CA GLN A 333 -43.74 39.33 3.04
C GLN A 333 -43.18 40.58 3.74
N SER A 334 -42.04 41.07 3.26
CA SER A 334 -41.55 42.41 3.61
C SER A 334 -42.56 43.42 3.08
N GLN A 335 -43.28 44.06 4.00
CA GLN A 335 -44.17 45.19 3.73
C GLN A 335 -43.40 46.39 3.18
#